data_AF-A0A8J3L9E0-F1
#
_entry.id   AF-A0A8J3L9E0-F1
#
_cell.length_a   1.000
_cell.length_b   1.000
_cell.length_c   1.000
_cell.angle_alpha   90.00
_cell.angle_beta   90.00
_cell.angle_gamma   90.00
#
_symmetry.space_group_name_H-M   'P 1'
#
loop_
_entity.id
_entity.type
_entity.pdbx_description
1 polymer ?
#
loop_
_entity_poly.entity_id
_entity_poly.type
_entity_poly.pdbx_seq_one_letter_code
_entity_poly.pdbx_strand_id
1 'polypeptide(L)'
;MNDRSSTALARLRAADPAPAAPDPSDPYARAMLDRVLTTADAPPSPVRPGRRRLAMALAAASVLGAAGVLAVAEPWAAPAEAYSVGTNADGSIEVSFDAAELTDPAKLNADLARAGARTVVMGFAPAEQCTGGTTIDVYYELPLPGTPEHATTPIDYQLREDGVFVVIRPQYLPPADTLVIGYAVHDGAEGRTTMVRPVVVMTVPTCLARPTPPVIAPN
;
A
#
# COMPACT_ATOMS: atom_id res chain seq x y z
N MET A 1 -1.12 -47.05 7.65
CA MET A 1 -1.00 -45.91 6.70
C MET A 1 -0.99 -44.56 7.45
N ASN A 2 -0.21 -44.42 8.55
CA ASN A 2 -0.20 -43.21 9.41
C ASN A 2 1.20 -42.62 9.66
N ASP A 3 2.27 -43.19 9.10
CA ASP A 3 3.63 -42.81 9.47
C ASP A 3 4.05 -41.45 8.91
N ARG A 4 3.58 -41.09 7.70
CA ARG A 4 3.94 -39.83 7.03
C ARG A 4 3.41 -38.58 7.75
N SER A 5 2.21 -38.67 8.32
CA SER A 5 1.58 -37.57 9.06
C SER A 5 2.33 -37.28 10.36
N SER A 6 2.78 -38.34 11.04
CA SER A 6 3.57 -38.23 12.27
C SER A 6 4.94 -37.61 12.02
N THR A 7 5.59 -37.95 10.89
CA THR A 7 6.90 -37.37 10.54
C THR A 7 6.81 -35.89 10.17
N ALA A 8 5.74 -35.47 9.47
CA ALA A 8 5.54 -34.07 9.11
C ALA A 8 5.30 -33.18 10.35
N LEU A 9 4.49 -33.66 11.29
CA LEU A 9 4.19 -32.95 12.54
C LEU A 9 5.41 -32.86 13.47
N ALA A 10 6.26 -33.90 13.49
CA ALA A 10 7.53 -33.87 14.19
C ALA A 10 8.51 -32.84 13.60
N ARG A 11 8.57 -32.71 12.26
CA ARG A 11 9.42 -31.71 11.59
C ARG A 11 8.96 -30.28 11.84
N LEU A 12 7.65 -30.04 11.83
CA LEU A 12 7.08 -28.73 12.16
C LEU A 12 7.43 -28.29 13.59
N ARG A 13 7.32 -29.19 14.58
CA ARG A 13 7.69 -28.88 15.97
C ARG A 13 9.19 -28.69 16.18
N ALA A 14 10.02 -29.32 15.38
CA ALA A 14 11.47 -29.13 15.43
C ALA A 14 11.93 -27.81 14.77
N ALA A 15 11.13 -27.29 13.83
CA ALA A 15 11.42 -26.04 13.12
C ALA A 15 10.96 -24.78 13.88
N ASP A 16 10.10 -24.93 14.89
CA ASP A 16 9.64 -23.86 15.77
C ASP A 16 10.10 -24.13 17.22
N PRO A 17 11.39 -23.90 17.54
CA PRO A 17 11.82 -23.91 18.93
C PRO A 17 11.14 -22.75 19.62
N ALA A 18 10.04 -23.03 20.34
CA ALA A 18 9.44 -22.07 21.25
C ALA A 18 10.56 -21.46 22.10
N PRO A 19 10.72 -20.12 22.12
CA PRO A 19 11.74 -19.50 22.94
C PRO A 19 11.56 -19.96 24.39
N ALA A 20 12.67 -20.26 25.05
CA ALA A 20 12.68 -20.62 26.46
C ALA A 20 11.81 -19.63 27.23
N ALA A 21 10.94 -20.15 28.09
CA ALA A 21 9.96 -19.37 28.84
C ALA A 21 10.62 -18.06 29.35
N PRO A 22 10.05 -16.89 29.01
CA PRO A 22 10.67 -15.62 29.36
C PRO A 22 10.87 -15.57 30.87
N ASP A 23 12.09 -15.18 31.30
CA ASP A 23 12.42 -15.09 32.72
C ASP A 23 11.46 -14.11 33.39
N PRO A 24 10.61 -14.56 34.33
CA PRO A 24 9.65 -13.69 35.01
C PRO A 24 10.34 -12.61 35.87
N SER A 25 11.67 -12.69 36.01
CA SER A 25 12.53 -11.77 36.74
C SER A 25 13.12 -10.66 35.86
N ASP A 26 12.94 -10.71 34.54
CA ASP A 26 13.54 -9.75 33.61
C ASP A 26 13.03 -8.31 33.90
N PRO A 27 13.91 -7.39 34.34
CA PRO A 27 13.52 -6.02 34.66
C PRO A 27 13.02 -5.25 33.43
N TYR A 28 13.47 -5.61 32.23
CA TYR A 28 13.02 -4.98 30.99
C TYR A 28 11.59 -5.39 30.63
N ALA A 29 11.27 -6.69 30.75
CA ALA A 29 9.91 -7.20 30.55
C ALA A 29 8.93 -6.59 31.56
N ARG A 30 9.35 -6.44 32.82
CA ARG A 30 8.56 -5.76 33.86
C ARG A 30 8.32 -4.29 33.56
N ALA A 31 9.34 -3.56 33.07
CA ALA A 31 9.21 -2.16 32.71
C ALA A 31 8.27 -1.96 31.50
N MET A 32 8.30 -2.88 30.52
CA MET A 32 7.34 -2.84 29.40
C MET A 32 5.92 -3.13 29.86
N LEU A 33 5.71 -4.13 30.72
CA LEU A 33 4.39 -4.46 31.26
C LEU A 33 3.81 -3.29 32.08
N ASP A 34 4.62 -2.69 32.95
CA ASP A 34 4.23 -1.52 33.74
C ASP A 34 3.84 -0.33 32.86
N ARG A 35 4.57 -0.12 31.75
CA ARG A 35 4.25 0.91 30.76
C ARG A 35 2.92 0.64 30.05
N VAL A 36 2.64 -0.61 29.68
CA VAL A 36 1.37 -0.99 29.05
C VAL A 36 0.20 -0.82 30.03
N LEU A 37 0.41 -1.17 31.31
CA LEU A 37 -0.62 -1.08 32.33
C LEU A 37 -0.89 0.36 32.80
N THR A 38 0.10 1.24 32.75
CA THR A 38 -0.02 2.65 33.21
C THR A 38 -0.48 3.63 32.12
N THR A 39 -0.47 3.25 30.84
CA THR A 39 -0.83 4.17 29.73
C THR A 39 -2.36 4.26 29.47
N ALA A 40 -3.20 3.72 30.38
CA ALA A 40 -4.65 3.66 30.16
C ALA A 40 -5.45 4.86 30.69
N ASP A 41 -4.90 5.82 31.42
CA ASP A 41 -5.67 7.01 31.82
C ASP A 41 -4.76 8.21 32.16
N ALA A 42 -4.74 9.21 31.26
CA ALA A 42 -4.69 10.66 31.52
C ALA A 42 -3.92 11.43 30.42
N PRO A 43 -4.49 12.51 29.84
CA PRO A 43 -3.72 13.45 29.03
C PRO A 43 -2.81 14.31 29.92
N PRO A 44 -1.56 14.62 29.52
CA PRO A 44 -0.68 15.43 30.34
C PRO A 44 -1.16 16.90 30.39
N SER A 45 -1.51 17.36 31.58
CA SER A 45 -1.71 18.79 31.88
C SER A 45 -0.39 19.56 31.76
N PRO A 46 -0.38 20.78 31.20
CA PRO A 46 0.82 21.59 31.14
C PRO A 46 1.17 22.20 32.51
N VAL A 47 2.35 21.87 33.03
CA VAL A 47 2.92 22.49 34.23
C VAL A 47 3.43 23.89 33.88
N ARG A 48 2.87 24.92 34.52
CA ARG A 48 3.32 26.32 34.42
C ARG A 48 4.63 26.49 35.22
N PRO A 49 5.73 27.02 34.66
CA PRO A 49 6.89 27.37 35.46
C PRO A 49 6.83 28.83 35.94
N GLY A 50 6.96 29.01 37.25
CA GLY A 50 7.10 30.30 37.92
C GLY A 50 8.44 30.97 37.63
N ARG A 51 8.38 32.30 37.48
CA ARG A 51 9.53 33.20 37.23
C ARG A 51 10.46 33.32 38.45
N ARG A 52 11.78 33.24 38.21
CA ARG A 52 12.87 34.15 38.70
C ARG A 52 14.22 33.56 38.24
N ARG A 53 14.86 34.12 37.19
CA ARG A 53 16.00 35.08 37.21
C ARG A 53 17.24 34.54 37.97
N LEU A 54 18.49 34.57 37.52
CA LEU A 54 19.22 34.85 36.26
C LEU A 54 20.71 34.70 36.66
N ALA A 55 21.57 34.06 35.83
CA ALA A 55 22.98 34.45 35.53
C ALA A 55 23.93 33.25 35.34
N MET A 56 24.33 33.06 34.06
CA MET A 56 25.71 32.97 33.50
C MET A 56 26.84 32.28 34.30
N ALA A 57 27.75 31.49 33.72
CA ALA A 57 28.13 31.27 32.33
C ALA A 57 28.88 29.93 32.12
N LEU A 58 28.50 29.28 31.02
CA LEU A 58 29.23 28.47 30.03
C LEU A 58 30.58 27.83 30.39
N ALA A 59 30.55 26.51 30.45
CA ALA A 59 31.68 25.62 30.20
C ALA A 59 31.35 24.60 29.11
N ALA A 60 32.38 24.27 28.34
CA ALA A 60 32.69 22.96 27.76
C ALA A 60 31.97 22.49 26.48
N ALA A 61 32.84 22.10 25.54
CA ALA A 61 32.59 21.31 24.36
C ALA A 61 31.84 20.01 24.65
N SER A 62 30.92 19.65 23.76
CA SER A 62 30.54 18.26 23.51
C SER A 62 30.15 18.09 22.05
N VAL A 63 30.70 17.03 21.47
CA VAL A 63 30.41 16.52 20.13
C VAL A 63 28.94 16.10 20.08
N LEU A 64 28.11 16.88 19.40
CA LEU A 64 26.75 16.48 19.06
C LEU A 64 26.82 15.59 17.81
N GLY A 65 26.86 14.28 18.04
CA GLY A 65 26.44 13.29 17.05
C GLY A 65 24.92 13.41 16.85
N ALA A 66 24.53 14.35 16.00
CA ALA A 66 23.17 14.46 15.49
C ALA A 66 22.98 13.40 14.40
N ALA A 67 22.23 12.33 14.69
CA ALA A 67 21.54 11.57 13.65
C ALA A 67 20.08 12.00 13.71
N GLY A 68 19.82 13.15 13.08
CA GLY A 68 18.52 13.77 13.02
C GLY A 68 17.54 12.94 12.19
N VAL A 69 16.36 12.71 12.74
CA VAL A 69 15.17 12.50 11.91
C VAL A 69 14.79 13.88 11.36
N LEU A 70 15.40 14.26 10.25
CA LEU A 70 14.97 15.38 9.42
C LEU A 70 15.03 14.95 7.97
N ALA A 71 13.97 14.26 7.53
CA ALA A 71 13.61 14.15 6.13
C ALA A 71 12.13 13.78 6.02
N VAL A 72 11.25 14.71 6.37
CA VAL A 72 10.14 14.98 5.45
C VAL A 72 10.37 16.41 5.03
N ALA A 73 11.10 16.56 3.92
CA ALA A 73 11.12 17.82 3.21
C ALA A 73 9.65 18.21 3.00
N GLU A 74 9.22 19.34 3.55
CA GLU A 74 8.08 20.06 3.01
C GLU A 74 8.47 20.33 1.55
N PRO A 75 7.83 19.67 0.56
CA PRO A 75 8.20 19.90 -0.81
C PRO A 75 7.71 21.31 -1.11
N TRP A 76 8.64 22.22 -1.36
CA TRP A 76 8.32 23.44 -2.08
C TRP A 76 7.41 23.05 -3.24
N ALA A 77 6.24 23.67 -3.30
CA ALA A 77 5.15 23.38 -4.21
C ALA A 77 5.65 23.17 -5.65
N ALA A 78 6.07 21.94 -5.94
CA ALA A 78 5.93 21.38 -7.25
C ALA A 78 4.44 21.49 -7.58
N PRO A 79 4.06 21.79 -8.84
CA PRO A 79 2.67 21.62 -9.23
C PRO A 79 2.22 20.25 -8.70
N ALA A 80 1.10 20.22 -7.98
CA ALA A 80 0.58 18.98 -7.41
C ALA A 80 0.53 17.97 -8.55
N GLU A 81 1.44 16.99 -8.52
CA GLU A 81 1.45 15.99 -9.56
C GLU A 81 0.15 15.22 -9.43
N ALA A 82 -0.48 14.88 -10.56
CA ALA A 82 -1.74 14.14 -10.59
C ALA A 82 -1.60 12.72 -9.99
N TYR A 83 -0.41 12.34 -9.53
CA TYR A 83 -0.16 11.10 -8.83
C TYR A 83 1.00 11.21 -7.82
N SER A 84 1.09 10.22 -6.94
CA SER A 84 2.23 9.96 -6.07
C SER A 84 2.56 8.47 -6.07
N VAL A 85 3.84 8.14 -5.91
CA VAL A 85 4.34 6.76 -5.77
C VAL A 85 5.24 6.69 -4.56
N GLY A 86 4.94 5.79 -3.63
CA GLY A 86 5.74 5.52 -2.44
C GLY A 86 6.06 4.03 -2.31
N THR A 87 7.20 3.71 -1.71
CA THR A 87 7.54 2.32 -1.35
C THR A 87 7.53 2.20 0.16
N ASN A 88 6.77 1.23 0.65
CA ASN A 88 6.67 0.90 2.06
C ASN A 88 7.83 0.01 2.51
N ALA A 89 8.04 -0.07 3.82
CA ALA A 89 9.11 -0.87 4.42
C ALA A 89 8.96 -2.39 4.16
N ASP A 90 7.73 -2.86 3.93
CA ASP A 90 7.42 -4.25 3.58
C ASP A 90 7.60 -4.56 2.08
N GLY A 91 8.04 -3.58 1.29
CA GLY A 91 8.23 -3.69 -0.16
C GLY A 91 6.94 -3.52 -0.97
N SER A 92 5.80 -3.23 -0.33
CA SER A 92 4.60 -2.80 -1.05
C SER A 92 4.78 -1.39 -1.62
N ILE A 93 4.03 -1.09 -2.67
CA ILE A 93 4.10 0.18 -3.39
C ILE A 93 2.75 0.86 -3.27
N GLU A 94 2.72 2.02 -2.65
CA GLU A 94 1.54 2.88 -2.60
C GLU A 94 1.52 3.78 -3.82
N VAL A 95 0.36 3.85 -4.46
CA VAL A 95 0.07 4.77 -5.54
C VAL A 95 -1.20 5.53 -5.19
N SER A 96 -1.16 6.84 -5.39
CA SER A 96 -2.37 7.67 -5.41
C SER A 96 -2.40 8.38 -6.74
N PHE A 97 -3.54 8.45 -7.42
CA PHE A 97 -3.67 9.28 -8.62
C PHE A 97 -5.08 9.82 -8.80
N ASP A 98 -5.19 11.05 -9.27
CA ASP A 98 -6.44 11.61 -9.77
C ASP A 98 -6.60 11.20 -11.24
N ALA A 99 -7.57 10.32 -11.51
CA ALA A 99 -7.86 9.81 -12.84
C ALA A 99 -8.22 10.92 -13.86
N ALA A 100 -8.76 12.05 -13.41
CA ALA A 100 -9.12 13.18 -14.27
C ALA A 100 -7.92 14.07 -14.60
N GLU A 101 -6.93 14.15 -13.71
CA GLU A 101 -5.72 14.97 -13.90
C GLU A 101 -4.53 14.16 -14.45
N LEU A 102 -4.61 12.82 -14.44
CA LEU A 102 -3.58 11.92 -14.95
C LEU A 102 -3.53 11.94 -16.49
N THR A 103 -2.82 12.95 -17.01
CA THR A 103 -2.63 13.19 -18.45
C THR A 103 -1.49 12.39 -19.07
N ASP A 104 -0.49 11.99 -18.28
CA ASP A 104 0.65 11.19 -18.71
C ASP A 104 0.79 9.90 -17.89
N PRO A 105 0.04 8.84 -18.24
CA PRO A 105 0.16 7.55 -17.57
C PRO A 105 1.52 6.88 -17.83
N ALA A 106 2.27 7.27 -18.88
CA ALA A 106 3.58 6.69 -19.14
C ALA A 106 4.61 7.13 -18.09
N LYS A 107 4.54 8.38 -17.63
CA LYS A 107 5.37 8.86 -16.50
C LYS A 107 5.09 8.09 -15.21
N LEU A 108 3.81 7.89 -14.87
CA LEU A 108 3.40 7.07 -13.72
C LEU A 108 3.92 5.62 -13.85
N ASN A 109 3.79 5.02 -15.03
CA ASN A 109 4.29 3.66 -15.29
C ASN A 109 5.82 3.55 -15.14
N ALA A 110 6.57 4.56 -15.58
CA ALA A 110 8.01 4.59 -15.40
C ALA A 110 8.41 4.69 -13.92
N ASP A 111 7.67 5.46 -13.12
CA ASP A 111 7.92 5.59 -11.69
C ASP A 111 7.54 4.31 -10.93
N LEU A 112 6.43 3.67 -11.29
CA LEU A 112 6.05 2.34 -10.80
C LEU A 112 7.10 1.28 -11.13
N ALA A 113 7.61 1.26 -12.35
CA ALA A 113 8.68 0.34 -12.75
C ALA A 113 9.97 0.60 -11.95
N ARG A 114 10.31 1.86 -11.69
CA ARG A 114 11.47 2.23 -10.86
C ARG A 114 11.31 1.78 -9.41
N ALA A 115 10.08 1.80 -8.90
CA ALA A 115 9.72 1.27 -7.59
C ALA A 115 9.69 -0.27 -7.54
N GLY A 116 9.90 -0.96 -8.67
CA GLY A 116 9.90 -2.43 -8.76
C GLY A 116 8.53 -3.05 -9.00
N ALA A 117 7.52 -2.26 -9.36
CA ALA A 117 6.21 -2.76 -9.73
C ALA A 117 6.24 -3.36 -11.15
N ARG A 118 5.66 -4.55 -11.31
CA ARG A 118 5.31 -5.11 -12.63
C ARG A 118 3.85 -4.75 -12.91
N THR A 119 3.63 -3.45 -13.14
CA THR A 119 2.30 -2.87 -13.26
C THR A 119 2.23 -1.91 -14.44
N VAL A 120 1.07 -1.85 -15.08
CA VAL A 120 0.74 -0.87 -16.13
C VAL A 120 -0.59 -0.20 -15.80
N VAL A 121 -0.57 1.11 -15.63
CA VAL A 121 -1.75 1.97 -15.54
C VAL A 121 -2.09 2.48 -16.92
N MET A 122 -3.35 2.32 -17.34
CA MET A 122 -3.78 2.75 -18.67
C MET A 122 -5.25 3.17 -18.69
N GLY A 123 -5.53 4.23 -19.44
CA GLY A 123 -6.91 4.70 -19.63
C GLY A 123 -7.71 3.72 -20.47
N PHE A 124 -8.99 3.54 -20.14
CA PHE A 124 -9.92 2.82 -20.99
C PHE A 124 -10.21 3.62 -22.26
N ALA A 125 -10.12 2.94 -23.40
CA ALA A 125 -10.61 3.42 -24.66
C ALA A 125 -12.07 2.96 -24.89
N PRO A 126 -12.85 3.71 -25.70
CA PRO A 126 -14.10 3.21 -26.25
C PRO A 126 -13.87 1.88 -26.99
N ALA A 127 -14.84 0.97 -26.91
CA ALA A 127 -14.67 -0.42 -27.37
C ALA A 127 -14.32 -0.49 -28.87
N GLU A 128 -14.91 0.38 -29.68
CA GLU A 128 -14.67 0.53 -31.11
C GLU A 128 -13.26 0.99 -31.48
N GLN A 129 -12.50 1.56 -30.53
CA GLN A 129 -11.13 2.02 -30.73
C GLN A 129 -10.09 0.94 -30.44
N CYS A 130 -10.47 -0.14 -29.73
CA CYS A 130 -9.59 -1.27 -29.53
C CYS A 130 -9.64 -2.22 -30.74
N THR A 131 -8.70 -2.04 -31.67
CA THR A 131 -8.54 -2.96 -32.81
C THR A 131 -7.73 -4.19 -32.40
N GLY A 132 -8.31 -5.38 -32.56
CA GLY A 132 -7.73 -6.65 -32.10
C GLY A 132 -8.38 -7.05 -30.78
N GLY A 133 -9.02 -8.22 -30.78
CA GLY A 133 -9.66 -8.75 -29.58
C GLY A 133 -8.64 -8.83 -28.47
N THR A 134 -8.83 -8.03 -27.43
CA THR A 134 -8.06 -8.16 -26.20
C THR A 134 -8.63 -9.36 -25.46
N THR A 135 -8.13 -10.54 -25.79
CA THR A 135 -8.21 -11.64 -24.86
C THR A 135 -7.36 -11.23 -23.67
N ILE A 136 -8.02 -10.64 -22.68
CA ILE A 136 -7.55 -10.71 -21.30
C ILE A 136 -7.57 -12.21 -21.00
N ASP A 137 -6.46 -12.89 -21.30
CA ASP A 137 -6.36 -14.36 -21.34
C ASP A 137 -6.68 -14.99 -19.98
N VAL A 138 -6.60 -14.19 -18.91
CA VAL A 138 -6.98 -14.59 -17.55
C VAL A 138 -7.64 -13.41 -16.86
N TYR A 139 -8.93 -13.54 -16.51
CA TYR A 139 -9.52 -12.71 -15.48
C TYR A 139 -9.06 -13.27 -14.12
N TYR A 140 -7.97 -12.73 -13.58
CA TYR A 140 -7.74 -12.89 -12.15
C TYR A 140 -8.76 -12.00 -11.43
N GLU A 141 -9.88 -12.61 -11.00
CA GLU A 141 -10.81 -11.94 -10.10
C GLU A 141 -10.11 -11.73 -8.75
N LEU A 142 -10.08 -10.49 -8.29
CA LEU A 142 -9.52 -10.19 -6.99
C LEU A 142 -10.42 -10.81 -5.91
N PRO A 143 -9.85 -11.59 -4.97
CA PRO A 143 -10.55 -12.08 -3.79
C PRO A 143 -11.26 -10.97 -3.03
N LEU A 144 -12.48 -11.27 -2.59
CA LEU A 144 -13.32 -10.35 -1.82
C LEU A 144 -12.61 -9.94 -0.51
N PRO A 145 -12.73 -8.66 -0.09
CA PRO A 145 -12.25 -8.24 1.22
C PRO A 145 -12.80 -9.11 2.35
N GLY A 146 -11.95 -9.47 3.32
CA GLY A 146 -12.33 -10.32 4.46
C GLY A 146 -12.23 -11.82 4.21
N THR A 147 -11.85 -12.25 3.01
CA THR A 147 -11.52 -13.66 2.72
C THR A 147 -10.04 -13.96 3.01
N PRO A 148 -9.66 -15.19 3.41
CA PRO A 148 -8.26 -15.56 3.59
C PRO A 148 -7.39 -15.31 2.35
N GLU A 149 -7.97 -15.51 1.17
CA GLU A 149 -7.33 -15.32 -0.13
C GLU A 149 -6.98 -13.84 -0.37
N HIS A 150 -7.71 -12.90 0.26
CA HIS A 150 -7.46 -11.46 0.16
C HIS A 150 -6.08 -11.06 0.73
N ALA A 151 -5.58 -11.77 1.74
CA ALA A 151 -4.31 -11.46 2.41
C ALA A 151 -3.09 -11.62 1.47
N THR A 152 -3.21 -12.47 0.45
CA THR A 152 -2.17 -12.74 -0.54
C THR A 152 -2.48 -12.13 -1.90
N THR A 153 -3.34 -11.11 -1.96
CA THR A 153 -3.66 -10.48 -3.24
C THR A 153 -2.55 -9.51 -3.66
N PRO A 154 -2.22 -9.44 -4.96
CA PRO A 154 -1.17 -8.55 -5.45
C PRO A 154 -1.56 -7.06 -5.40
N ILE A 155 -2.81 -6.75 -5.11
CA ILE A 155 -3.34 -5.39 -5.11
C ILE A 155 -4.47 -5.23 -4.09
N ASP A 156 -4.50 -4.08 -3.44
CA ASP A 156 -5.67 -3.51 -2.76
C ASP A 156 -5.93 -2.12 -3.37
N TYR A 157 -7.20 -1.72 -3.52
CA TYR A 157 -7.53 -0.42 -4.07
C TYR A 157 -8.81 0.16 -3.46
N GLN A 158 -8.83 1.49 -3.35
CA GLN A 158 -9.94 2.25 -2.82
C GLN A 158 -10.17 3.48 -3.70
N LEU A 159 -11.43 3.71 -4.05
CA LEU A 159 -11.85 4.98 -4.63
C LEU A 159 -12.03 5.99 -3.49
N ARG A 160 -11.43 7.16 -3.65
CA ARG A 160 -11.52 8.28 -2.71
C ARG A 160 -12.10 9.50 -3.43
N GLU A 161 -12.45 10.53 -2.66
CA GLU A 161 -12.95 11.79 -3.23
C GLU A 161 -11.90 12.48 -4.11
N ASP A 162 -10.63 12.32 -3.77
CA ASP A 162 -9.46 12.90 -4.43
C ASP A 162 -8.83 11.98 -5.49
N GLY A 163 -9.44 10.83 -5.80
CA GLY A 163 -8.99 9.93 -6.87
C GLY A 163 -8.94 8.47 -6.47
N VAL A 164 -7.86 7.80 -6.85
CA VAL A 164 -7.67 6.35 -6.70
C VAL A 164 -6.46 6.10 -5.83
N PHE A 165 -6.64 5.35 -4.75
CA PHE A 165 -5.56 4.86 -3.91
C PHE A 165 -5.36 3.36 -4.15
N VAL A 166 -4.12 2.96 -4.40
CA VAL A 166 -3.76 1.57 -4.69
C VAL A 166 -2.55 1.17 -3.88
N VAL A 167 -2.60 -0.03 -3.29
CA VAL A 167 -1.45 -0.69 -2.69
C VAL A 167 -1.10 -1.90 -3.54
N ILE A 168 0.07 -1.90 -4.15
CA ILE A 168 0.59 -2.99 -4.97
C ILE A 168 1.54 -3.82 -4.10
N ARG A 169 1.42 -5.14 -4.17
CA ARG A 169 2.27 -6.10 -3.46
C ARG A 169 3.01 -6.99 -4.46
N PRO A 170 4.17 -6.54 -5.00
CA PRO A 170 4.88 -7.22 -6.08
C PRO A 170 5.23 -8.68 -5.77
N GLN A 171 5.42 -9.03 -4.49
CA GLN A 171 5.74 -10.37 -4.01
C GLN A 171 4.62 -11.38 -4.21
N TYR A 172 3.37 -10.93 -4.33
CA TYR A 172 2.21 -11.80 -4.55
C TYR A 172 1.77 -11.85 -6.02
N LEU A 173 2.44 -11.10 -6.89
CA LEU A 173 2.18 -11.15 -8.33
C LEU A 173 2.99 -12.29 -8.95
N PRO A 174 2.37 -13.23 -9.71
CA PRO A 174 3.10 -14.32 -10.35
C PRO A 174 4.24 -13.80 -11.24
N PRO A 175 5.42 -14.46 -11.29
CA PRO A 175 6.63 -13.92 -11.94
C PRO A 175 6.49 -13.54 -13.43
N ALA A 176 5.61 -14.21 -14.16
CA ALA A 176 5.38 -13.98 -15.60
C ALA A 176 4.26 -12.96 -15.87
N ASP A 177 3.56 -12.51 -14.83
CA ASP A 177 2.34 -11.73 -14.98
C ASP A 177 2.60 -10.25 -14.69
N THR A 178 1.72 -9.42 -15.25
CA THR A 178 1.67 -7.97 -15.07
C THR A 178 0.31 -7.57 -14.51
N LEU A 179 0.32 -6.69 -13.51
CA LEU A 179 -0.90 -6.07 -13.01
C LEU A 179 -1.27 -4.88 -13.93
N VAL A 180 -2.42 -4.93 -14.55
CA VAL A 180 -2.95 -3.84 -15.37
C VAL A 180 -4.06 -3.12 -14.60
N ILE A 181 -3.94 -1.81 -14.44
CA ILE A 181 -4.94 -0.96 -13.78
C ILE A 181 -5.59 -0.09 -14.85
N GLY A 182 -6.78 -0.51 -15.30
CA GLY A 182 -7.60 0.27 -16.21
C GLY A 182 -8.35 1.37 -15.47
N TYR A 183 -8.39 2.59 -16.02
CA TYR A 183 -9.16 3.69 -15.43
C TYR A 183 -9.97 4.47 -16.46
N ALA A 184 -11.11 5.03 -16.05
CA ALA A 184 -11.90 5.95 -16.85
C ALA A 184 -12.60 6.97 -15.95
N VAL A 185 -12.80 8.16 -16.50
CA VAL A 185 -13.69 9.17 -15.92
C VAL A 185 -14.94 9.26 -16.78
N HIS A 186 -16.10 9.38 -16.13
CA HIS A 186 -17.36 9.65 -16.78
C HIS A 186 -18.04 10.83 -16.08
N ASP A 187 -18.21 11.92 -16.82
CA ASP A 187 -19.00 13.06 -16.38
C ASP A 187 -20.48 12.83 -16.73
N GLY A 188 -21.33 12.79 -15.71
CA GLY A 188 -22.78 12.61 -15.85
C GLY A 188 -23.57 13.71 -15.15
N ALA A 189 -24.90 13.64 -15.22
CA ALA A 189 -25.79 14.62 -14.59
C ALA A 189 -25.66 14.67 -13.05
N GLU A 190 -25.25 13.55 -12.44
CA GLU A 190 -25.03 13.41 -11.00
C GLU A 190 -23.59 13.79 -10.57
N GLY A 191 -22.76 14.22 -11.52
CA GLY A 191 -21.37 14.57 -11.29
C GLY A 191 -20.39 13.62 -11.98
N ARG A 192 -19.12 13.73 -11.57
CA ARG A 192 -18.02 12.95 -12.12
C ARG A 192 -17.91 11.61 -11.40
N THR A 193 -17.79 10.53 -12.17
CA THR A 193 -17.58 9.17 -11.65
C THR A 193 -16.29 8.60 -12.20
N THR A 194 -15.51 7.96 -11.33
CA THR A 194 -14.25 7.30 -11.69
C THR A 194 -14.45 5.78 -11.66
N MET A 195 -14.14 5.13 -12.77
CA MET A 195 -14.11 3.68 -12.90
C MET A 195 -12.66 3.21 -12.85
N VAL A 196 -12.38 2.21 -12.03
CA VAL A 196 -11.07 1.56 -11.94
C VAL A 196 -11.26 0.06 -12.01
N ARG A 197 -10.43 -0.62 -12.79
CA ARG A 197 -10.45 -2.07 -12.93
C ARG A 197 -9.03 -2.64 -12.96
N PRO A 198 -8.55 -3.16 -11.83
CA PRO A 198 -7.32 -3.93 -11.84
C PRO A 198 -7.55 -5.33 -12.41
N VAL A 199 -6.58 -5.85 -13.15
CA VAL A 199 -6.57 -7.20 -13.70
C VAL A 199 -5.13 -7.70 -13.82
N VAL A 200 -4.88 -8.96 -13.50
CA VAL A 200 -3.56 -9.58 -13.71
C VAL A 200 -3.57 -10.30 -15.05
N VAL A 201 -2.57 -10.02 -15.89
CA VAL A 201 -2.46 -10.57 -17.25
C VAL A 201 -1.07 -11.11 -17.51
N MET A 202 -0.98 -12.17 -18.32
CA MET A 202 0.31 -12.67 -18.80
C MET A 202 0.90 -11.76 -19.89
N THR A 203 0.05 -11.16 -20.72
CA THR A 203 0.44 -10.24 -21.80
C THR A 203 -0.31 -8.93 -21.64
N VAL A 204 0.43 -7.82 -21.56
CA VAL A 204 -0.17 -6.48 -21.45
C VAL A 204 -0.88 -6.14 -22.77
N PRO A 205 -2.17 -5.83 -22.75
CA PRO A 205 -2.89 -5.45 -23.96
C PRO A 205 -2.45 -4.06 -24.42
N THR A 206 -2.47 -3.83 -25.73
CA THR A 206 -2.21 -2.50 -26.31
C THR A 206 -3.36 -1.52 -26.11
N CYS A 207 -4.55 -2.03 -25.74
CA CYS A 207 -5.77 -1.25 -25.53
C CYS A 207 -6.60 -1.90 -24.42
N LEU A 208 -7.27 -1.10 -23.57
CA LEU A 208 -8.31 -1.63 -22.68
C LEU A 208 -9.64 -1.04 -23.12
N ALA A 209 -10.55 -1.90 -23.58
CA ALA A 209 -11.91 -1.49 -23.87
C ALA A 209 -12.65 -1.21 -22.56
N ARG A 210 -13.38 -0.09 -22.52
CA ARG A 210 -14.29 0.20 -21.42
C ARG A 210 -15.32 -0.94 -21.32
N PRO A 211 -15.52 -1.55 -20.12
CA PRO A 211 -16.53 -2.57 -19.95
C PRO A 211 -17.90 -2.00 -20.32
N THR A 212 -18.59 -2.65 -21.25
CA THR A 212 -20.00 -2.34 -21.53
C THR A 212 -20.81 -2.90 -20.36
N PRO A 213 -21.69 -2.11 -19.72
CA PRO A 213 -22.60 -2.69 -18.73
C PRO A 213 -23.40 -3.82 -19.38
N PRO A 214 -23.68 -4.92 -18.67
CA PRO A 214 -24.49 -5.99 -19.21
C PRO A 214 -25.83 -5.40 -19.66
N VAL A 215 -26.24 -5.70 -20.89
CA VAL A 215 -27.58 -5.35 -21.38
C VAL A 215 -28.56 -6.17 -20.55
N ILE A 216 -29.17 -5.54 -19.55
CA ILE A 216 -30.30 -6.14 -18.83
C ILE A 216 -31.45 -6.14 -19.84
N ALA A 217 -31.71 -7.30 -20.45
CA ALA A 217 -32.88 -7.45 -21.30
C ALA A 217 -34.13 -7.10 -20.48
N PRO A 218 -35.04 -6.25 -20.98
CA PRO A 218 -36.33 -6.05 -20.32
C PRO A 218 -37.07 -7.39 -20.32
N ASN A 219 -37.47 -7.85 -19.13
CA ASN A 219 -38.39 -8.97 -18.96
C ASN A 219 -39.78 -8.61 -19.49
#